data_AF-A0A850ZZ36-F1
#
_entry.id   AF-A0A850ZZ36-F1
#
_cell.length_a   1.000
_cell.length_b   1.000
_cell.length_c   1.000
_cell.angle_alpha   90.00
_cell.angle_beta   90.00
_cell.angle_gamma   90.00
#
_symmetry.space_group_name_H-M   'P 1'
#
loop_
_entity.id
_entity.type
_entity.pdbx_description
1 polymer ?
#
loop_
_entity_poly.entity_id
_entity_poly.type
_entity_poly.pdbx_seq_one_letter_code
_entity_poly.pdbx_strand_id
1 'polypeptide(L)'
;RGISTNERPKRPLTAYFRFLKENHSAFRQRNPEISNMELVKKIAGAWKELPASQKQVYEEARKTDWQRYEEQLAAYKAQLTPAQAAALKEERRKQLAKRRSFRAKRELTVLGKPKRPRSGFNIFVSENFEESEGLSPVAKLKQLFDVWQKLSGSQKQPYLQLAEDDKVRYENEMKSWEAKMVELGREDLIRSKKQRPKKTTAETAKKSEIAKASSNENKAKLKLKKSEE
;
A
#
# COMPACT_ATOMS: atom_id res chain seq x y z
N ARG A 1 -16.94 -15.88 18.70
CA ARG A 1 -16.83 -15.76 17.23
C ARG A 1 -16.77 -14.27 16.90
N GLY A 2 -15.76 -13.80 16.19
CA GLY A 2 -15.60 -12.37 15.87
C GLY A 2 -16.62 -11.95 14.81
N ILE A 3 -17.39 -10.89 15.10
CA ILE A 3 -18.35 -10.31 14.15
C ILE A 3 -17.58 -9.79 12.94
N SER A 4 -17.80 -10.41 11.78
CA SER A 4 -17.20 -10.02 10.52
C SER A 4 -17.93 -8.81 9.93
N THR A 5 -17.22 -7.95 9.19
CA THR A 5 -17.83 -6.81 8.46
C THR A 5 -18.94 -7.22 7.49
N ASN A 6 -19.03 -8.51 7.16
CA ASN A 6 -20.09 -9.12 6.37
C ASN A 6 -21.47 -9.14 7.04
N GLU A 7 -21.55 -9.09 8.37
CA GLU A 7 -22.83 -9.11 9.11
C GLU A 7 -23.51 -7.74 9.15
N ARG A 8 -22.76 -6.67 8.85
CA ARG A 8 -23.31 -5.33 8.78
C ARG A 8 -24.23 -5.19 7.56
N PRO A 9 -25.48 -4.72 7.73
CA PRO A 9 -26.37 -4.42 6.60
C PRO A 9 -25.68 -3.51 5.59
N LYS A 10 -25.80 -3.86 4.30
CA LYS A 10 -25.27 -3.09 3.18
C LYS A 10 -26.29 -2.04 2.75
N ARG A 11 -25.81 -0.88 2.32
CA ARG A 11 -26.69 0.16 1.78
C ARG A 11 -27.42 -0.38 0.54
N PRO A 12 -28.72 -0.05 0.37
CA PRO A 12 -29.46 -0.51 -0.79
C PRO A 12 -28.99 0.19 -2.06
N LEU A 13 -29.33 -0.40 -3.21
CA LEU A 13 -29.00 0.17 -4.51
C LEU A 13 -29.79 1.47 -4.72
N THR A 14 -29.16 2.45 -5.35
CA THR A 14 -29.87 3.63 -5.86
C THR A 14 -30.78 3.23 -7.02
N ALA A 15 -31.78 4.05 -7.36
CA ALA A 15 -32.70 3.83 -8.49
C ALA A 15 -31.97 3.43 -9.79
N TYR A 16 -30.93 4.19 -10.18
CA TYR A 16 -30.12 3.87 -11.36
C TYR A 16 -29.43 2.50 -11.29
N PHE A 17 -28.74 2.18 -10.20
CA PHE A 17 -28.07 0.89 -10.04
C PHE A 17 -29.05 -0.29 -9.97
N ARG A 18 -30.28 -0.07 -9.49
CA ARG A 18 -31.36 -1.07 -9.57
C ARG A 18 -31.77 -1.30 -11.02
N PHE A 19 -32.07 -0.23 -11.77
CA PHE A 19 -32.34 -0.31 -13.21
C PHE A 19 -31.20 -1.00 -13.97
N LEU A 20 -29.95 -0.63 -13.69
CA LEU A 20 -28.78 -1.26 -14.30
C LEU A 20 -28.75 -2.75 -14.00
N LYS A 21 -28.91 -3.16 -12.75
CA LYS A 21 -28.88 -4.58 -12.36
C LYS A 21 -29.96 -5.40 -13.08
N GLU A 22 -31.17 -4.87 -13.20
CA GLU A 22 -32.29 -5.56 -13.85
C GLU A 22 -32.13 -5.65 -15.37
N ASN A 23 -31.59 -4.60 -16.00
CA ASN A 23 -31.49 -4.51 -17.45
C ASN A 23 -30.15 -5.00 -18.01
N HIS A 24 -29.12 -5.17 -17.17
CA HIS A 24 -27.77 -5.52 -17.63
C HIS A 24 -27.73 -6.81 -18.48
N SER A 25 -28.43 -7.86 -18.05
CA SER A 25 -28.49 -9.13 -18.78
C SER A 25 -29.16 -8.99 -20.15
N ALA A 26 -30.30 -8.29 -20.21
CA ALA A 26 -31.01 -8.04 -21.47
C ALA A 26 -30.17 -7.21 -22.44
N PHE A 27 -29.50 -6.17 -21.95
CA PHE A 27 -28.57 -5.39 -22.76
C PHE A 27 -27.38 -6.23 -23.23
N ARG A 28 -26.84 -7.14 -22.40
CA ARG A 28 -25.74 -8.02 -22.78
C ARG A 28 -26.15 -9.01 -23.87
N GLN A 29 -27.34 -9.60 -23.76
CA GLN A 29 -27.86 -10.52 -24.78
C GLN A 29 -28.04 -9.83 -26.13
N ARG A 30 -28.48 -8.57 -26.14
CA ARG A 30 -28.61 -7.76 -27.37
C ARG A 30 -27.29 -7.23 -27.90
N ASN A 31 -26.25 -7.19 -27.07
CA ASN A 31 -24.93 -6.67 -27.42
C ASN A 31 -23.82 -7.62 -26.91
N PRO A 32 -23.72 -8.85 -27.45
CA PRO A 32 -22.79 -9.86 -26.96
C PRO A 32 -21.33 -9.52 -27.26
N GLU A 33 -21.05 -8.70 -28.26
CA GLU A 33 -19.69 -8.36 -28.71
C GLU A 33 -19.09 -7.12 -28.03
N ILE A 34 -19.91 -6.26 -27.42
CA ILE A 34 -19.38 -5.00 -26.85
C ILE A 34 -18.71 -5.22 -25.50
N SER A 35 -17.73 -4.39 -25.16
CA SER A 35 -17.10 -4.45 -23.85
C SER A 35 -18.10 -4.10 -22.73
N ASN A 36 -17.88 -4.62 -21.52
CA ASN A 36 -18.75 -4.30 -20.38
C ASN A 36 -18.77 -2.79 -20.06
N MET A 37 -17.67 -2.07 -20.32
CA MET A 37 -17.62 -0.62 -20.14
C MET A 37 -18.57 0.10 -21.10
N GLU A 38 -18.56 -0.27 -22.38
CA GLU A 38 -19.47 0.31 -23.38
C GLU A 38 -20.92 -0.11 -23.12
N LEU A 39 -21.15 -1.33 -22.66
CA LEU A 39 -22.47 -1.81 -22.24
C LEU A 39 -23.06 -0.95 -21.13
N VAL A 40 -22.29 -0.69 -20.06
CA VAL A 40 -22.72 0.16 -18.95
C VAL A 40 -22.98 1.59 -19.40
N LYS A 41 -22.18 2.14 -20.34
CA LYS A 41 -22.46 3.45 -20.96
C LYS A 41 -23.79 3.47 -21.71
N LYS A 42 -24.10 2.43 -22.51
CA LYS A 42 -25.40 2.31 -23.19
C LYS A 42 -26.56 2.27 -22.20
N ILE A 43 -26.45 1.49 -21.13
CA ILE A 43 -27.47 1.42 -20.07
C ILE A 43 -27.62 2.79 -19.37
N ALA A 44 -26.51 3.51 -19.13
CA ALA A 44 -26.55 4.86 -18.59
C ALA A 44 -27.28 5.85 -19.51
N GLY A 45 -27.10 5.72 -20.84
CA GLY A 45 -27.87 6.46 -21.84
C GLY A 45 -29.36 6.15 -21.76
N ALA A 46 -29.73 4.87 -21.78
CA ALA A 46 -31.13 4.44 -21.67
C ALA A 46 -31.79 4.94 -20.37
N TRP A 47 -31.07 4.94 -19.24
CA TRP A 47 -31.57 5.52 -18.00
C TRP A 47 -31.83 7.03 -18.13
N LYS A 48 -30.97 7.79 -18.82
CA LYS A 48 -31.18 9.24 -19.00
C LYS A 48 -32.45 9.51 -19.81
N GLU A 49 -32.69 8.74 -20.86
CA GLU A 49 -33.86 8.84 -21.74
C GLU A 49 -35.15 8.28 -21.11
N LEU A 50 -35.03 7.47 -20.05
CA LEU A 50 -36.18 6.86 -19.39
C LEU A 50 -37.16 7.93 -18.87
N PRO A 51 -38.48 7.81 -19.16
CA PRO A 51 -39.49 8.75 -18.69
C PRO A 51 -39.50 8.89 -17.17
N ALA A 52 -39.89 10.07 -16.67
CA ALA A 52 -39.95 10.35 -15.24
C ALA A 52 -40.86 9.37 -14.49
N SER A 53 -41.98 8.97 -15.08
CA SER A 53 -42.91 7.99 -14.50
C SER A 53 -42.26 6.62 -14.29
N GLN A 54 -41.46 6.15 -15.24
CA GLN A 54 -40.75 4.87 -15.11
C GLN A 54 -39.57 4.98 -14.13
N LYS A 55 -38.84 6.10 -14.13
CA LYS A 55 -37.81 6.39 -13.12
C LYS A 55 -38.38 6.41 -11.70
N GLN A 56 -39.61 6.92 -11.55
CA GLN A 56 -40.27 7.03 -10.26
C GLN A 56 -40.47 5.67 -9.58
N VAL A 57 -40.82 4.62 -10.34
CA VAL A 57 -40.93 3.25 -9.81
C VAL A 57 -39.63 2.81 -9.13
N TYR A 58 -38.48 3.11 -9.74
CA TYR A 58 -37.17 2.79 -9.18
C TYR A 58 -36.80 3.63 -7.95
N GLU A 59 -37.20 4.90 -7.91
CA GLU A 59 -37.00 5.78 -6.74
C GLU A 59 -37.89 5.39 -5.56
N GLU A 60 -39.15 5.01 -5.81
CA GLU A 60 -40.05 4.49 -4.78
C GLU A 60 -39.51 3.19 -4.20
N ALA A 61 -39.12 2.25 -5.06
CA ALA A 61 -38.49 1.01 -4.61
C ALA A 61 -37.20 1.28 -3.82
N ARG A 62 -36.43 2.33 -4.15
CA ARG A 62 -35.23 2.73 -3.40
C ARG A 62 -35.61 3.27 -2.02
N LYS A 63 -36.66 4.09 -1.91
CA LYS A 63 -37.15 4.61 -0.62
C LYS A 63 -37.56 3.47 0.30
N THR A 64 -38.32 2.49 -0.20
CA THR A 64 -38.74 1.31 0.56
C THR A 64 -37.55 0.49 1.04
N ASP A 65 -36.58 0.22 0.15
CA ASP A 65 -35.36 -0.50 0.54
C ASP A 65 -34.53 0.28 1.58
N TRP A 66 -34.54 1.61 1.50
CA TRP A 66 -33.84 2.46 2.46
C TRP A 66 -34.45 2.38 3.85
N GLN A 67 -35.77 2.39 3.97
CA GLN A 67 -36.46 2.19 5.25
C GLN A 67 -36.11 0.82 5.86
N ARG A 68 -36.20 -0.26 5.07
CA ARG A 68 -35.78 -1.61 5.51
C ARG A 68 -34.32 -1.65 5.95
N TYR A 69 -33.44 -0.96 5.22
CA TYR A 69 -32.02 -0.87 5.56
C TYR A 69 -31.80 -0.16 6.91
N GLU A 70 -32.53 0.92 7.18
CA GLU A 70 -32.44 1.66 8.44
C GLU A 70 -32.87 0.81 9.62
N GLU A 71 -33.98 0.09 9.51
CA GLU A 71 -34.46 -0.86 10.51
C GLU A 71 -33.43 -1.96 10.78
N GLN A 72 -32.92 -2.61 9.73
CA GLN A 72 -31.89 -3.64 9.85
C GLN A 72 -30.62 -3.10 10.48
N LEU A 73 -30.20 -1.89 10.11
CA LEU A 73 -29.00 -1.26 10.66
C LEU A 73 -29.18 -0.87 12.12
N ALA A 74 -30.38 -0.43 12.52
CA ALA A 74 -30.71 -0.13 13.91
C ALA A 74 -30.68 -1.41 14.76
N ALA A 75 -31.33 -2.47 14.30
CA ALA A 75 -31.31 -3.78 14.95
C ALA A 75 -29.87 -4.32 15.08
N TYR A 76 -29.07 -4.26 14.01
CA TYR A 76 -27.67 -4.66 14.03
C TYR A 76 -26.83 -3.85 15.04
N LYS A 77 -27.05 -2.53 15.12
CA LYS A 77 -26.35 -1.69 16.10
C LYS A 77 -26.76 -1.99 17.54
N ALA A 78 -28.02 -2.29 17.78
CA ALA A 78 -28.52 -2.64 19.10
C ALA A 78 -27.95 -3.97 19.62
N GLN A 79 -27.63 -4.90 18.72
CA GLN A 79 -27.01 -6.19 19.05
C GLN A 79 -25.50 -6.11 19.36
N LEU A 80 -24.84 -5.00 19.02
CA LEU A 80 -23.39 -4.86 19.16
C LEU A 80 -23.00 -4.49 20.60
N THR A 81 -22.01 -5.19 21.15
CA THR A 81 -21.36 -4.75 22.39
C THR A 81 -20.48 -3.51 22.13
N PRO A 82 -20.22 -2.66 23.15
CA PRO A 82 -19.33 -1.52 23.00
C PRO A 82 -17.94 -1.88 22.47
N ALA A 83 -17.39 -3.03 22.89
CA ALA A 83 -16.11 -3.55 22.42
C ALA A 83 -16.14 -3.92 20.93
N GLN A 84 -17.20 -4.59 20.47
CA GLN A 84 -17.38 -4.94 19.05
C GLN A 84 -17.57 -3.68 18.19
N ALA A 85 -18.35 -2.71 18.66
CA ALA A 85 -18.53 -1.43 17.97
C ALA A 85 -17.20 -0.66 17.81
N ALA A 86 -16.37 -0.65 18.85
CA ALA A 86 -15.03 -0.05 18.80
C ALA A 86 -14.12 -0.78 17.81
N ALA A 87 -14.11 -2.12 17.82
CA ALA A 87 -13.32 -2.93 16.88
C ALA A 87 -13.71 -2.66 15.42
N LEU A 88 -15.01 -2.61 15.11
CA LEU A 88 -15.51 -2.29 13.75
C LEU A 88 -15.13 -0.87 13.31
N LYS A 89 -15.12 0.09 14.24
CA LYS A 89 -14.67 1.48 13.96
C LYS A 89 -13.17 1.53 13.66
N GLU A 90 -12.36 0.80 14.40
CA GLU A 90 -10.92 0.69 14.18
C GLU A 90 -10.61 -0.01 12.85
N GLU A 91 -11.27 -1.12 12.54
CA GLU A 91 -11.12 -1.82 11.27
C GLU A 91 -11.46 -0.92 10.09
N ARG A 92 -12.60 -0.19 10.16
CA ARG A 92 -12.97 0.80 9.14
C ARG A 92 -11.89 1.87 8.97
N ARG A 93 -11.31 2.36 10.07
CA ARG A 93 -10.21 3.34 10.03
C ARG A 93 -8.98 2.75 9.33
N LYS A 94 -8.59 1.52 9.65
CA LYS A 94 -7.48 0.79 8.99
C LYS A 94 -7.72 0.61 7.49
N GLN A 95 -8.93 0.18 7.10
CA GLN A 95 -9.29 0.00 5.69
C GLN A 95 -9.26 1.33 4.92
N LEU A 96 -9.80 2.40 5.50
CA LEU A 96 -9.77 3.72 4.86
C LEU A 96 -8.33 4.27 4.75
N ALA A 97 -7.50 4.08 5.79
CA ALA A 97 -6.09 4.46 5.76
C ALA A 97 -5.32 3.68 4.68
N LYS A 98 -5.56 2.36 4.57
CA LYS A 98 -5.02 1.52 3.49
C LYS A 98 -5.45 2.03 2.12
N ARG A 99 -6.74 2.32 1.92
CA ARG A 99 -7.23 2.87 0.63
C ARG A 99 -6.61 4.22 0.30
N ARG A 100 -6.42 5.09 1.29
CA ARG A 100 -5.72 6.39 1.13
C ARG A 100 -4.25 6.19 0.76
N SER A 101 -3.53 5.28 1.41
CA SER A 101 -2.12 5.00 1.10
C SER A 101 -1.95 4.41 -0.30
N PHE A 102 -2.85 3.53 -0.75
CA PHE A 102 -2.85 3.03 -2.13
C PHE A 102 -3.10 4.12 -3.16
N ARG A 103 -4.05 5.03 -2.91
CA ARG A 103 -4.31 6.17 -3.80
C ARG A 103 -3.10 7.10 -3.89
N ALA A 104 -2.52 7.47 -2.75
CA ALA A 104 -1.31 8.29 -2.71
C ALA A 104 -0.14 7.60 -3.43
N LYS A 105 0.07 6.29 -3.23
CA LYS A 105 1.10 5.54 -3.95
C LYS A 105 0.89 5.55 -5.46
N ARG A 106 -0.36 5.32 -5.92
CA ARG A 106 -0.70 5.35 -7.35
C ARG A 106 -0.48 6.73 -7.95
N GLU A 107 -0.85 7.80 -7.24
CA GLU A 107 -0.60 9.18 -7.65
C GLU A 107 0.91 9.42 -7.84
N LEU A 108 1.73 9.03 -6.87
CA LEU A 108 3.19 9.15 -6.98
C LEU A 108 3.76 8.35 -8.17
N THR A 109 3.18 7.19 -8.48
CA THR A 109 3.55 6.40 -9.67
C THR A 109 3.18 7.11 -10.97
N VAL A 110 1.98 7.70 -11.05
CA VAL A 110 1.54 8.48 -12.22
C VAL A 110 2.40 9.73 -12.41
N LEU A 111 2.82 10.36 -11.32
CA LEU A 111 3.75 11.50 -11.34
C LEU A 111 5.21 11.10 -11.63
N GLY A 112 5.48 9.82 -11.90
CA GLY A 112 6.81 9.33 -12.25
C GLY A 112 7.84 9.47 -11.13
N LYS A 113 7.42 9.38 -9.86
CA LYS A 113 8.35 9.52 -8.74
C LYS A 113 9.46 8.46 -8.81
N PRO A 114 10.74 8.87 -8.75
CA PRO A 114 11.89 7.96 -8.79
C PRO A 114 11.80 6.83 -7.78
N LYS A 115 12.14 5.61 -8.22
CA LYS A 115 12.23 4.44 -7.32
C LYS A 115 13.44 4.62 -6.39
N ARG A 116 13.27 4.15 -5.15
CA ARG A 116 14.32 4.20 -4.12
C ARG A 116 15.59 3.48 -4.59
N PRO A 117 16.77 3.90 -4.09
CA PRO A 117 18.02 3.29 -4.50
C PRO A 117 18.05 1.82 -4.06
N ARG A 118 18.55 0.97 -4.95
CA ARG A 118 18.72 -0.47 -4.72
C ARG A 118 19.93 -0.69 -3.82
N SER A 119 19.79 -1.58 -2.85
CA SER A 119 20.94 -2.05 -2.07
C SER A 119 21.73 -3.11 -2.85
N GLY A 120 22.99 -3.36 -2.49
CA GLY A 120 23.81 -4.38 -3.15
C GLY A 120 23.15 -5.76 -3.10
N PHE A 121 22.47 -6.09 -1.99
CA PHE A 121 21.67 -7.31 -1.89
C PHE A 121 20.48 -7.32 -2.85
N ASN A 122 19.80 -6.20 -3.08
CA ASN A 122 18.70 -6.15 -4.05
C ASN A 122 19.19 -6.37 -5.48
N ILE A 123 20.39 -5.87 -5.81
CA ILE A 123 21.03 -6.05 -7.11
C ILE A 123 21.44 -7.52 -7.28
N PHE A 124 22.12 -8.09 -6.27
CA PHE A 124 22.43 -9.52 -6.22
C PHE A 124 21.17 -10.39 -6.41
N VAL A 125 20.10 -10.11 -5.67
CA VAL A 125 18.83 -10.84 -5.82
C VAL A 125 18.27 -10.68 -7.23
N SER A 126 18.29 -9.49 -7.83
CA SER A 126 17.76 -9.32 -9.20
C SER A 126 18.53 -10.09 -10.27
N GLU A 127 19.83 -10.35 -10.05
CA GLU A 127 20.67 -11.11 -10.98
C GLU A 127 20.59 -12.62 -10.76
N ASN A 128 20.39 -13.04 -9.51
CA ASN A 128 20.46 -14.46 -9.11
C ASN A 128 19.06 -15.09 -8.88
N PHE A 129 17.99 -14.31 -8.97
CA PHE A 129 16.62 -14.81 -8.86
C PHE A 129 16.14 -15.34 -10.20
N GLU A 130 16.30 -16.65 -10.42
CA GLU A 130 15.73 -17.34 -11.57
C GLU A 130 14.26 -17.73 -11.32
N GLU A 131 13.41 -17.50 -12.33
CA GLU A 131 11.95 -17.70 -12.25
C GLU A 131 11.52 -19.18 -12.41
N SER A 132 12.48 -20.12 -12.49
CA SER A 132 12.22 -21.55 -12.70
C SER A 132 11.28 -22.19 -11.67
N GLU A 133 10.48 -23.16 -12.12
CA GLU A 133 9.48 -23.88 -11.33
C GLU A 133 10.13 -24.72 -10.21
N GLY A 134 9.61 -24.63 -8.98
CA GLY A 134 9.93 -25.60 -7.92
C GLY A 134 9.95 -25.08 -6.48
N LEU A 135 10.34 -23.82 -6.24
CA LEU A 135 10.37 -23.22 -4.90
C LEU A 135 9.50 -21.97 -4.82
N SER A 136 8.79 -21.81 -3.70
CA SER A 136 8.06 -20.58 -3.40
C SER A 136 9.03 -19.38 -3.47
N PRO A 137 8.63 -18.21 -4.03
CA PRO A 137 9.46 -17.01 -4.08
C PRO A 137 10.04 -16.60 -2.72
N VAL A 138 9.30 -16.86 -1.63
CA VAL A 138 9.77 -16.60 -0.26
C VAL A 138 10.91 -17.54 0.14
N ALA A 139 10.84 -18.81 -0.24
CA ALA A 139 11.89 -19.78 0.03
C ALA A 139 13.15 -19.46 -0.78
N LYS A 140 13.00 -19.10 -2.06
CA LYS A 140 14.11 -18.64 -2.91
C LYS A 140 14.81 -17.42 -2.33
N LEU A 141 14.05 -16.41 -1.86
CA LEU A 141 14.64 -15.22 -1.26
C LEU A 141 15.44 -15.54 0.02
N LYS A 142 14.97 -16.48 0.83
CA LYS A 142 15.72 -16.97 2.00
C LYS A 142 17.03 -17.63 1.60
N GLN A 143 17.01 -18.51 0.59
CA GLN A 143 18.23 -19.14 0.08
C GLN A 143 19.23 -18.10 -0.45
N LEU A 144 18.77 -17.14 -1.26
CA LEU A 144 19.63 -16.07 -1.77
C LEU A 144 20.19 -15.21 -0.63
N PHE A 145 19.42 -14.98 0.43
CA PHE A 145 19.92 -14.29 1.62
C PHE A 145 21.05 -15.08 2.31
N ASP A 146 20.89 -16.40 2.47
CA ASP A 146 21.92 -17.25 3.05
C ASP A 146 23.20 -17.29 2.19
N VAL A 147 23.04 -17.36 0.87
CA VAL A 147 24.16 -17.25 -0.08
C VAL A 147 24.85 -15.91 0.08
N TRP A 148 24.09 -14.80 0.09
CA TRP A 148 24.63 -13.47 0.29
C TRP A 148 25.40 -13.34 1.61
N GLN A 149 24.93 -13.93 2.71
CA GLN A 149 25.67 -13.90 3.98
C GLN A 149 27.03 -14.60 3.87
N LYS A 150 27.10 -15.73 3.15
CA LYS A 150 28.31 -16.52 2.95
C LYS A 150 29.31 -15.93 1.96
N LEU A 151 28.88 -15.03 1.06
CA LEU A 151 29.78 -14.35 0.12
C LEU A 151 30.85 -13.54 0.86
N SER A 152 32.09 -13.64 0.36
CA SER A 152 33.22 -12.89 0.90
C SER A 152 33.09 -11.38 0.63
N GLY A 153 33.87 -10.58 1.35
CA GLY A 153 33.90 -9.13 1.15
C GLY A 153 34.22 -8.73 -0.28
N SER A 154 35.15 -9.44 -0.94
CA SER A 154 35.54 -9.21 -2.33
C SER A 154 34.42 -9.57 -3.32
N GLN A 155 33.71 -10.68 -3.09
CA GLN A 155 32.56 -11.08 -3.93
C GLN A 155 31.38 -10.11 -3.80
N LYS A 156 31.23 -9.44 -2.65
CA LYS A 156 30.21 -8.41 -2.42
C LYS A 156 30.57 -7.07 -3.03
N GLN A 157 31.86 -6.76 -3.25
CA GLN A 157 32.29 -5.43 -3.69
C GLN A 157 31.61 -4.94 -4.97
N PRO A 158 31.49 -5.75 -6.05
CA PRO A 158 30.84 -5.29 -7.27
C PRO A 158 29.39 -4.83 -7.02
N TYR A 159 28.63 -5.61 -6.25
CA TYR A 159 27.25 -5.27 -5.88
C TYR A 159 27.15 -4.03 -4.98
N LEU A 160 28.12 -3.84 -4.08
CA LEU A 160 28.18 -2.65 -3.23
C LEU A 160 28.49 -1.40 -4.06
N GLN A 161 29.41 -1.50 -5.03
CA GLN A 161 29.72 -0.42 -5.95
C GLN A 161 28.51 -0.05 -6.82
N LEU A 162 27.82 -1.04 -7.41
CA LEU A 162 26.58 -0.80 -8.17
C LEU A 162 25.48 -0.16 -7.30
N ALA A 163 25.43 -0.46 -6.00
CA ALA A 163 24.52 0.19 -5.08
C ALA A 163 24.88 1.66 -4.81
N GLU A 164 26.17 2.01 -4.73
CA GLU A 164 26.60 3.40 -4.66
C GLU A 164 26.24 4.17 -5.94
N ASP A 165 26.45 3.56 -7.11
CA ASP A 165 26.06 4.15 -8.40
C ASP A 165 24.53 4.36 -8.48
N ASP A 166 23.74 3.41 -7.99
CA ASP A 166 22.27 3.53 -7.96
C ASP A 166 21.78 4.61 -6.98
N LYS A 167 22.55 4.94 -5.92
CA LYS A 167 22.28 6.11 -5.07
C LYS A 167 22.51 7.40 -5.85
N VAL A 168 23.60 7.52 -6.60
CA VAL A 168 23.87 8.70 -7.43
C VAL A 168 22.77 8.89 -8.46
N ARG A 169 22.36 7.82 -9.16
CA ARG A 169 21.19 7.81 -10.06
C ARG A 169 19.94 8.35 -9.34
N TYR A 170 19.59 7.77 -8.19
CA TYR A 170 18.41 8.19 -7.44
C TYR A 170 18.46 9.66 -7.02
N GLU A 171 19.60 10.16 -6.57
CA GLU A 171 19.76 11.55 -6.18
C GLU A 171 19.55 12.51 -7.35
N ASN A 172 20.11 12.20 -8.51
CA ASN A 172 19.94 12.99 -9.73
C ASN A 172 18.48 12.98 -10.20
N GLU A 173 17.87 11.80 -10.31
CA GLU A 173 16.46 11.66 -10.67
C GLU A 173 15.54 12.40 -9.69
N MET A 174 15.81 12.32 -8.38
CA MET A 174 15.00 13.00 -7.37
C MET A 174 15.14 14.51 -7.45
N LYS A 175 16.33 15.06 -7.72
CA LYS A 175 16.51 16.50 -7.92
C LYS A 175 15.66 17.00 -9.07
N SER A 176 15.74 16.34 -10.23
CA SER A 176 14.94 16.68 -11.41
C SER A 176 13.44 16.52 -11.16
N TRP A 177 13.04 15.45 -10.46
CA TRP A 177 11.64 15.22 -10.13
C TRP A 177 11.09 16.25 -9.13
N GLU A 178 11.84 16.61 -8.10
CA GLU A 178 11.44 17.64 -7.14
C GLU A 178 11.31 19.01 -7.81
N ALA A 179 12.23 19.38 -8.71
CA ALA A 179 12.12 20.60 -9.51
C ALA A 179 10.83 20.61 -10.36
N LYS A 180 10.51 19.49 -11.02
CA LYS A 180 9.24 19.33 -11.76
C LYS A 180 8.01 19.46 -10.86
N MET A 181 8.07 18.95 -9.62
CA MET A 181 6.94 19.09 -8.68
C MET A 181 6.74 20.55 -8.24
N VAL A 182 7.82 21.33 -8.06
CA VAL A 182 7.72 22.78 -7.80
C VAL A 182 7.04 23.49 -8.98
N GLU A 183 7.47 23.21 -10.20
CA GLU A 183 6.89 23.81 -11.41
C GLU A 183 5.38 23.51 -11.57
N LEU A 184 4.97 22.30 -11.17
CA LEU A 184 3.56 21.90 -11.14
C LEU A 184 2.78 22.39 -9.90
N GLY A 185 3.39 23.18 -9.03
CA GLY A 185 2.77 23.69 -7.78
C GLY A 185 2.50 22.62 -6.72
N ARG A 186 3.14 21.45 -6.82
CA ARG A 186 2.99 20.28 -5.94
C ARG A 186 4.11 20.17 -4.92
N GLU A 187 4.40 21.28 -4.25
CA GLU A 187 5.45 21.37 -3.23
C GLU A 187 5.18 20.44 -2.02
N ASP A 188 3.93 20.05 -1.81
CA ASP A 188 3.50 19.06 -0.81
C ASP A 188 4.22 17.70 -0.94
N LEU A 189 4.74 17.40 -2.14
CA LEU A 189 5.36 16.12 -2.47
C LEU A 189 6.90 16.10 -2.34
N ILE A 190 7.52 17.25 -2.09
CA ILE A 190 8.97 17.42 -1.99
C ILE A 190 9.47 16.89 -0.64
N ARG A 191 10.66 16.27 -0.61
CA ARG A 191 11.25 15.81 0.65
C ARG A 191 11.55 17.00 1.55
N SER A 192 11.02 16.99 2.77
CA SER A 192 11.44 17.96 3.79
C SER A 192 12.92 17.77 4.13
N LYS A 193 13.72 18.83 4.05
CA LYS A 193 15.14 18.85 4.45
C LYS A 193 15.36 18.58 5.94
N LYS A 194 14.33 18.65 6.78
CA LYS A 194 14.41 18.18 8.17
C LYS A 194 14.52 16.66 8.15
N GLN A 195 15.74 16.15 8.27
CA GLN A 195 15.97 14.75 8.59
C GLN A 195 15.08 14.38 9.78
N ARG A 196 14.13 13.46 9.56
CA ARG A 196 13.43 12.85 10.68
C ARG A 196 14.50 12.11 11.48
N PRO A 197 14.72 12.40 12.78
CA PRO A 197 15.60 11.57 13.58
C PRO A 197 15.10 10.13 13.45
N LYS A 198 15.99 9.22 13.05
CA LYS A 198 15.71 7.78 13.14
C LYS A 198 15.24 7.55 14.57
N LYS A 199 14.01 7.07 14.77
CA LYS A 199 13.56 6.61 16.09
C LYS A 199 14.42 5.39 16.45
N THR A 200 15.59 5.62 17.02
CA THR A 200 16.29 4.63 17.83
C THR A 200 15.40 4.37 19.02
N THR A 201 14.86 3.16 19.11
CA THR A 201 14.25 2.71 20.37
C THR A 201 15.33 2.78 21.46
N ALA A 202 14.95 3.17 22.67
CA ALA A 202 15.89 3.40 23.78
C ALA A 202 16.80 2.19 24.07
N GLU A 203 16.37 0.98 23.70
CA GLU A 203 17.14 -0.26 23.77
C GLU A 203 18.34 -0.32 22.80
N THR A 204 18.21 0.22 21.58
CA THR A 204 19.32 0.25 20.62
C THR A 204 20.33 1.34 20.97
N ALA A 205 19.89 2.45 21.56
CA ALA A 205 20.76 3.50 22.06
C ALA A 205 21.63 2.99 23.22
N LYS A 206 21.04 2.31 24.22
CA LYS A 206 21.78 1.68 25.33
C LYS A 206 22.78 0.62 24.84
N LYS A 207 22.40 -0.25 23.89
CA LYS A 207 23.35 -1.22 23.30
C LYS A 207 24.52 -0.55 22.56
N SER A 208 24.27 0.58 21.90
CA SER A 208 25.34 1.33 21.20
C SER A 208 26.29 2.05 22.15
N GLU A 209 25.81 2.52 23.30
CA GLU A 209 26.65 3.14 24.34
C GLU A 209 27.49 2.10 25.09
N ILE A 210 26.90 0.94 25.42
CA ILE A 210 27.61 -0.18 26.07
C ILE A 210 28.71 -0.72 25.14
N ALA A 211 28.44 -0.83 23.83
CA ALA A 211 29.44 -1.27 22.85
C ALA A 211 30.58 -0.25 22.67
N LYS A 212 30.28 1.06 22.73
CA LYS A 212 31.31 2.11 22.69
C LYS A 212 32.17 2.16 23.96
N ALA A 213 31.57 1.93 25.13
CA ALA A 213 32.30 1.85 26.40
C ALA A 213 33.27 0.65 26.42
N SER A 214 32.80 -0.53 25.98
CA SER A 214 33.61 -1.74 25.87
C SER A 214 34.78 -1.60 24.88
N SER A 215 34.55 -0.92 23.74
CA SER A 215 35.61 -0.65 22.77
C SER A 215 36.69 0.28 23.32
N ASN A 216 36.31 1.29 24.12
CA ASN A 216 37.25 2.24 24.70
C ASN A 216 38.08 1.61 25.84
N GLU A 217 37.47 0.73 26.63
CA GLU A 217 38.15 -0.01 27.70
C GLU A 217 39.18 -1.00 27.15
N ASN A 218 38.84 -1.70 26.05
CA ASN A 218 39.79 -2.59 25.35
C ASN A 218 40.95 -1.80 24.73
N LYS A 219 40.69 -0.59 24.23
CA LYS A 219 41.73 0.29 23.67
C LYS A 219 42.67 0.84 24.76
N ALA A 220 42.17 1.08 25.97
CA ALA A 220 42.97 1.46 27.14
C ALA A 220 43.85 0.30 27.64
N LYS A 221 43.29 -0.92 27.72
CA LYS A 221 44.04 -2.13 28.11
C LYS A 221 45.14 -2.49 27.11
N LEU A 222 44.90 -2.25 25.81
CA LEU A 222 45.90 -2.46 24.76
C LEU A 222 47.05 -1.43 24.83
N LYS A 223 46.77 -0.20 25.30
CA LYS A 223 47.80 0.83 25.49
C LYS A 223 48.68 0.58 26.71
N LEU A 224 48.10 0.06 27.81
CA LEU A 224 48.85 -0.31 29.03
C LEU A 224 49.77 -1.51 28.82
N LYS A 225 49.35 -2.50 28.02
CA LYS A 225 50.22 -3.64 27.66
C LYS A 225 51.39 -3.28 26.75
N LYS A 226 51.32 -2.14 26.06
CA LYS A 226 52.36 -1.69 25.12
C LYS A 226 53.40 -0.77 25.77
N SER A 227 53.26 -0.51 27.07
CA SER A 227 54.18 0.31 27.86
C SER A 227 54.99 -0.51 28.88
N GLU A 228 54.83 -1.84 28.89
CA GLU A 228 55.57 -2.77 29.77
C GLU A 228 56.52 -3.72 28.98
N GLU A 229 56.67 -3.50 27.66
CA GLU A 229 57.75 -4.01 26.81
C GLU A 229 58.63 -2.83 26.36
#